data_AF-A0A2G9XGC2-F1
#
_entry.id   AF-A0A2G9XGC2-F1
#
_cell.length_a   1.000
_cell.length_b   1.000
_cell.length_c   1.000
_cell.angle_alpha   90.00
_cell.angle_beta   90.00
_cell.angle_gamma   90.00
#
_symmetry.space_group_name_H-M   'P 1'
#
loop_
_entity.id
_entity.type
_entity.pdbx_description
1 polymer ?
#
loop_
_entity_poly.entity_id
_entity_poly.type
_entity_poly.pdbx_seq_one_letter_code
_entity_poly.pdbx_strand_id
1 'polypeptide(L)'
;MGESESHKRAKRKAPGDTEVKIPDRRRLDSATEKTATEVERNPQNILKAVKRLRDGGRPRKVLQVPQNLMPDVVEEMKKQGVSGTVKNLSETKRISVPKKK
;
A
#
# COMPACT_ATOMS: atom_id res chain seq x y z
N MET A 1 -17.17 -1.27 15.93
CA MET A 1 -16.22 -0.52 15.07
C MET A 1 -16.14 -1.22 13.72
N GLY A 2 -16.77 -0.67 12.69
CA GLY A 2 -16.72 -1.19 11.32
C GLY A 2 -15.73 -0.42 10.48
N GLU A 3 -15.16 -1.05 9.46
CA GLU A 3 -14.37 -0.37 8.44
C GLU A 3 -15.12 0.85 7.89
N SER A 4 -14.46 2.01 7.82
CA SER A 4 -15.09 3.22 7.28
C SER A 4 -15.48 3.03 5.81
N GLU A 5 -16.63 3.57 5.39
CA GLU A 5 -17.08 3.56 3.99
C GLU A 5 -16.02 4.12 3.03
N SER A 6 -15.25 5.09 3.52
CA SER A 6 -14.15 5.67 2.79
C SER A 6 -12.99 4.68 2.55
N HIS A 7 -12.71 3.79 3.50
CA HIS A 7 -11.76 2.68 3.33
C HIS A 7 -12.24 1.70 2.25
N LYS A 8 -13.52 1.32 2.29
CA LYS A 8 -14.13 0.46 1.27
C LYS A 8 -14.06 1.06 -0.14
N ARG A 9 -14.27 2.37 -0.27
CA ARG A 9 -14.16 3.08 -1.57
C ARG A 9 -12.74 3.07 -2.12
N ALA A 10 -11.75 3.29 -1.27
CA ALA A 10 -10.34 3.27 -1.69
C ALA A 10 -9.91 1.85 -2.10
N LYS A 11 -10.35 0.82 -1.37
CA LYS A 11 -10.20 -0.60 -1.77
C LYS A 11 -10.78 -0.89 -3.15
N ARG A 12 -12.00 -0.43 -3.44
CA ARG A 12 -12.64 -0.59 -4.76
C ARG A 12 -11.97 0.18 -5.89
N LYS A 13 -11.26 1.26 -5.59
CA LYS A 13 -10.56 2.08 -6.59
C LYS A 13 -9.19 1.50 -6.97
N ALA A 14 -8.62 0.64 -6.12
CA ALA A 14 -7.36 -0.03 -6.40
C ALA A 14 -7.53 -1.08 -7.52
N PRO A 15 -6.58 -1.18 -8.46
CA PRO A 15 -6.69 -2.09 -9.59
C PRO A 15 -6.41 -3.54 -9.18
N GLY A 16 -7.35 -4.45 -9.48
CA GLY A 16 -7.22 -5.90 -9.30
C GLY A 16 -8.26 -6.51 -8.37
N ASP A 17 -8.07 -7.79 -8.04
CA ASP A 17 -8.92 -8.48 -7.07
C ASP A 17 -8.76 -7.84 -5.69
N THR A 18 -9.88 -7.59 -5.02
CA THR A 18 -9.90 -7.04 -3.66
C THR A 18 -9.68 -8.17 -2.65
N GLU A 19 -8.94 -7.92 -1.57
CA GLU A 19 -8.68 -8.90 -0.49
C GLU A 19 -7.87 -10.14 -0.87
N VAL A 20 -6.83 -9.99 -1.70
CA VAL A 20 -6.01 -11.12 -2.13
C VAL A 20 -5.23 -11.70 -0.95
N LYS A 21 -5.46 -12.99 -0.68
CA LYS A 21 -4.72 -13.75 0.34
C LYS A 21 -3.24 -13.80 -0.04
N ILE A 22 -2.38 -13.45 0.91
CA ILE A 22 -0.93 -13.64 0.88
C ILE A 22 -0.63 -14.92 1.67
N PRO A 23 0.45 -15.67 1.36
CA PRO A 23 0.97 -16.67 2.30
C PRO A 23 1.05 -16.08 3.72
N ASP A 24 0.83 -16.92 4.73
CA ASP A 24 0.87 -16.56 6.16
C ASP A 24 -0.43 -15.92 6.73
N ARG A 25 -1.62 -16.29 6.21
CA ARG A 25 -2.96 -15.82 6.66
C ARG A 25 -3.18 -14.31 6.59
N ARG A 26 -2.38 -13.59 5.80
CA ARG A 26 -2.50 -12.14 5.59
C ARG A 26 -3.27 -11.84 4.29
N ARG A 27 -3.79 -10.63 4.16
CA ARG A 27 -4.53 -10.16 2.98
C ARG A 27 -3.93 -8.84 2.52
N LEU A 28 -3.73 -8.67 1.21
CA LEU A 28 -3.55 -7.37 0.58
C LEU A 28 -4.91 -6.76 0.30
N ASP A 29 -5.04 -5.45 0.42
CA ASP A 29 -6.27 -4.76 0.07
C ASP A 29 -6.67 -4.95 -1.40
N SER A 30 -5.70 -4.91 -2.32
CA SER A 30 -5.92 -5.23 -3.72
C SER A 30 -4.65 -5.75 -4.37
N ALA A 31 -4.75 -6.76 -5.22
CA ALA A 31 -3.59 -7.22 -5.96
C ALA A 31 -3.94 -7.77 -7.34
N THR A 32 -3.00 -7.58 -8.27
CA THR A 32 -2.95 -8.24 -9.58
C THR A 32 -1.73 -9.15 -9.63
N GLU A 33 -1.54 -9.91 -10.71
CA GLU A 33 -0.34 -10.73 -10.90
C GLU A 33 0.96 -9.93 -10.77
N LYS A 34 0.96 -8.66 -11.16
CA LYS A 34 2.16 -7.81 -11.22
C LYS A 34 2.21 -6.70 -10.17
N THR A 35 1.08 -6.34 -9.56
CA THR A 35 0.96 -5.18 -8.67
C THR A 35 0.33 -5.55 -7.33
N ALA A 36 1.04 -5.29 -6.24
CA ALA A 36 0.48 -5.30 -4.89
C ALA A 36 0.03 -3.88 -4.53
N THR A 37 -1.20 -3.72 -4.08
CA THR A 37 -1.74 -2.43 -3.60
C THR A 37 -2.21 -2.58 -2.16
N GLU A 38 -1.78 -1.66 -1.30
CA GLU A 38 -2.29 -1.51 0.06
C GLU A 38 -2.85 -0.10 0.23
N VAL A 39 -3.91 0.04 1.01
CA VAL A 39 -4.52 1.32 1.34
C VAL A 39 -4.46 1.48 2.85
N GLU A 40 -3.64 2.41 3.34
CA GLU A 40 -3.54 2.65 4.77
C GLU A 40 -3.89 4.09 5.10
N ARG A 41 -4.73 4.28 6.13
CA ARG A 41 -5.19 5.61 6.56
C ARG A 41 -4.71 5.97 7.95
N ASN A 42 -4.32 4.98 8.74
CA ASN A 42 -3.82 5.20 10.09
C ASN A 42 -2.28 5.17 10.09
N PRO A 43 -1.61 6.22 10.58
CA PRO A 43 -0.15 6.26 10.65
C PRO A 43 0.46 5.07 11.42
N GLN A 44 -0.24 4.59 12.45
CA GLN A 44 0.23 3.47 13.29
C GLN A 44 0.35 2.14 12.52
N ASN A 45 -0.35 2.02 11.39
CA ASN A 45 -0.38 0.81 10.59
C ASN A 45 0.54 0.87 9.37
N ILE A 46 1.18 2.01 9.07
CA ILE A 46 2.08 2.18 7.92
C ILE A 46 3.14 1.07 7.89
N LEU A 47 3.77 0.80 9.04
CA LEU A 47 4.81 -0.22 9.16
C LEU A 47 4.29 -1.62 8.78
N LYS A 48 3.05 -1.94 9.15
CA LYS A 48 2.39 -3.21 8.80
C LYS A 48 2.07 -3.26 7.30
N ALA A 49 1.57 -2.16 6.73
CA ALA A 49 1.23 -2.07 5.31
C ALA A 49 2.48 -2.23 4.42
N VAL A 50 3.59 -1.56 4.77
CA VAL A 50 4.87 -1.71 4.06
C VAL A 50 5.38 -3.15 4.14
N LYS A 51 5.28 -3.78 5.32
CA LYS A 51 5.65 -5.19 5.50
C LYS A 51 4.79 -6.13 4.64
N ARG A 52 3.48 -5.91 4.56
CA ARG A 52 2.58 -6.68 3.67
C ARG A 52 2.93 -6.50 2.20
N LEU A 53 3.26 -5.29 1.76
CA LEU A 53 3.73 -5.03 0.39
C LEU A 53 5.04 -5.75 0.09
N ARG A 54 5.95 -5.83 1.07
CA ARG A 54 7.20 -6.58 0.94
C ARG A 54 6.92 -8.07 0.78
N ASP A 55 6.12 -8.63 1.68
CA ASP A 55 5.83 -10.06 1.75
C ASP A 55 4.92 -10.53 0.59
N GLY A 56 4.16 -9.60 -0.01
CA GLY A 56 3.36 -9.85 -1.20
C GLY A 56 4.15 -10.20 -2.46
N GLY A 57 5.48 -10.09 -2.46
CA GLY A 57 6.40 -10.65 -3.47
C GLY A 57 6.29 -10.05 -4.89
N ARG A 58 5.35 -9.14 -5.13
CA ARG A 58 5.05 -8.61 -6.45
C ARG A 58 6.07 -7.55 -6.89
N PRO A 59 6.37 -7.48 -8.21
CA PRO A 59 7.38 -6.56 -8.73
C PRO A 59 6.96 -5.09 -8.61
N ARG A 60 5.67 -4.77 -8.77
CA ARG A 60 5.14 -3.41 -8.55
C ARG A 60 4.42 -3.35 -7.22
N LYS A 61 4.73 -2.36 -6.40
CA LYS A 61 4.14 -2.15 -5.07
C LYS A 61 3.57 -0.75 -5.00
N VAL A 62 2.32 -0.62 -4.59
CA VAL A 62 1.60 0.64 -4.50
C VAL A 62 1.03 0.77 -3.09
N LEU A 63 1.29 1.90 -2.44
CA LEU A 63 0.73 2.22 -1.14
C LEU A 63 -0.09 3.51 -1.24
N GLN A 64 -1.40 3.42 -1.03
CA GLN A 64 -2.29 4.58 -1.03
C GLN A 64 -2.49 5.08 0.40
N VAL A 65 -2.22 6.35 0.64
CA VAL A 65 -2.30 6.96 1.98
C VAL A 65 -2.90 8.36 1.94
N PRO A 66 -3.39 8.90 3.07
CA PRO A 66 -3.66 10.32 3.21
C PRO A 66 -2.45 11.17 2.80
N GLN A 67 -2.69 12.30 2.14
CA GLN A 67 -1.62 13.12 1.55
C GLN A 67 -0.59 13.59 2.59
N ASN A 68 -1.04 13.90 3.81
CA ASN A 68 -0.19 14.32 4.92
C ASN A 68 0.79 13.23 5.39
N LEU A 69 0.47 11.96 5.16
CA LEU A 69 1.30 10.81 5.59
C LEU A 69 2.24 10.31 4.49
N MET A 70 2.12 10.83 3.26
CA MET A 70 3.00 10.45 2.15
C MET A 70 4.50 10.54 2.46
N PRO A 71 5.05 11.62 3.06
CA PRO A 71 6.48 11.70 3.35
C PRO A 71 6.93 10.62 4.34
N ASP A 72 6.19 10.42 5.43
CA ASP A 72 6.49 9.41 6.45
C ASP A 72 6.54 8.00 5.85
N VAL A 73 5.59 7.72 4.96
CA VAL A 73 5.50 6.43 4.27
C VAL A 73 6.68 6.21 3.34
N VAL A 74 7.14 7.25 2.64
CA VAL A 74 8.33 7.17 1.76
C VAL A 74 9.58 6.84 2.57
N GLU A 75 9.76 7.47 3.74
CA GLU A 75 10.87 7.17 4.64
C GLU A 75 10.80 5.73 5.16
N GLU A 76 9.62 5.28 5.58
CA GLU A 76 9.43 3.92 6.09
C GLU A 76 9.67 2.86 4.99
N MET A 77 9.20 3.11 3.76
CA MET A 77 9.48 2.25 2.61
C MET A 77 10.99 2.16 2.32
N LYS A 78 11.71 3.29 2.36
CA LYS A 78 13.18 3.31 2.20
C LYS A 78 13.88 2.53 3.31
N LYS A 79 13.46 2.73 4.57
CA LYS A 79 14.02 2.05 5.75
C LYS A 79 13.86 0.54 5.65
N GLN A 80 12.71 0.06 5.20
CA GLN A 80 12.44 -1.37 5.00
C GLN A 80 12.99 -1.94 3.68
N GLY A 81 13.63 -1.12 2.84
CA GLY A 81 14.18 -1.54 1.55
C GLY A 81 13.11 -1.89 0.51
N VAL A 82 11.90 -1.35 0.65
CA VAL A 82 10.77 -1.62 -0.25
C VAL A 82 10.72 -0.54 -1.33
N SER A 83 10.97 -0.93 -2.58
CA SER A 83 10.73 -0.08 -3.74
C SER A 83 9.26 -0.09 -4.14
N GLY A 84 8.73 1.03 -4.63
CA GLY A 84 7.35 1.10 -5.08
C GLY A 84 6.86 2.53 -5.33
N THR A 85 5.55 2.71 -5.34
CA THR A 85 4.90 3.99 -5.54
C THR A 85 3.98 4.30 -4.38
N VAL A 86 4.15 5.46 -3.76
CA VAL A 86 3.22 6.00 -2.76
C VAL A 86 2.26 6.93 -3.49
N LYS A 87 0.95 6.72 -3.34
CA LYS A 87 -0.09 7.58 -3.91
C LYS A 87 -0.91 8.20 -2.79
N ASN A 88 -1.48 9.39 -3.04
CA ASN A 88 -2.55 9.87 -2.19
C ASN A 88 -3.88 9.14 -2.50
N LEU A 89 -4.84 9.17 -1.57
CA LEU A 89 -6.16 8.55 -1.74
C LEU A 89 -6.94 9.05 -2.98
N SER A 90 -6.71 10.30 -3.41
CA SER A 90 -7.32 10.86 -4.63
C SER A 90 -6.58 10.47 -5.91
N GLU A 91 -5.41 9.82 -5.80
CA GLU A 91 -4.51 9.43 -6.90
C GLU A 91 -3.94 10.59 -7.73
N THR A 92 -4.14 11.83 -7.29
CA THR A 92 -3.64 13.04 -7.96
C THR A 92 -2.15 13.28 -7.72
N LYS A 93 -1.61 12.77 -6.61
CA LYS A 93 -0.19 12.89 -6.25
C LYS A 93 0.42 11.51 -6.07
N ARG A 94 1.65 11.36 -6.54
CA ARG A 94 2.44 10.13 -6.41
C ARG A 94 3.90 10.43 -6.16
N ILE A 95 4.55 9.61 -5.35
CA ILE A 95 5.99 9.62 -5.10
C ILE A 95 6.53 8.23 -5.43
N SER A 96 7.57 8.17 -6.25
CA SER A 96 8.27 6.93 -6.57
C SER A 96 9.40 6.70 -5.57
N VAL A 97 9.43 5.51 -4.96
CA VAL A 97 10.53 5.06 -4.09
C VAL A 97 11.43 4.13 -4.91
N PRO A 98 12.65 4.57 -5.29
CA PRO A 98 13.56 3.77 -6.09
C PRO A 98 14.05 2.55 -5.30
N LYS A 99 14.41 1.49 -6.02
CA LYS A 99 15.10 0.34 -5.43
C LYS A 99 16.47 0.80 -4.93
N LYS A 100 16.79 0.46 -3.68
CA LYS A 100 18.14 0.65 -3.14
C LYS A 100 19.09 -0.19 -4.01
N LYS A 101 20.05 0.47 -4.67
CA LYS A 101 21.10 -0.19 -5.44
C LYS A 101 22.01 -0.97 -4.51
#